data_AF-A0A7I4CJL7-F1
#
_entry.id   AF-A0A7I4CJL7-F1
#
_cell.length_a   1.000
_cell.length_b   1.000
_cell.length_c   1.000
_cell.angle_alpha   90.00
_cell.angle_beta   90.00
_cell.angle_gamma   90.00
#
_symmetry.space_group_name_H-M   'P 1'
#
loop_
_entity.id
_entity.type
_entity.pdbx_description
1 polymer ?
#
loop_
_entity_poly.entity_id
_entity_poly.type
_entity_poly.pdbx_seq_one_letter_code
_entity_poly.pdbx_strand_id
1 'polypeptide(L)'
;MEPDQDWVNYLNEGWNQAVVLEEVKRLNLRLQDDSEIRPHKVSCQIDKKDATEIIDTLSKRLKDRGLNVKLIFSHGIDLDVLPKGAGKGEALAFLLQKMRREGSAPQETLVCGDSGNDIELFEVEGVNGVIVGGAMEELRQWYDINGKHSSRLHLAKERCASGIVEAIGELSLGPHLSPFDRMNSNGIQPAVKASEKGQLTPSGVAQREVVEFNTFFTKWMNGEVPNNPESFQRLTSVIASGSTMVYPWGVEQSLLQSVTSAQSKHGLTKDKKIRVWIDCIQEQELANGVLMVTWHSWQMSEGTERKGYFATAILREKEGTPNGVEWLRVHETPRKS
;
A
#
# COMPACT_ATOMS: atom_id res chain seq x y z
N MET A 1 6.53 -18.33 -4.65
CA MET A 1 5.55 -17.67 -5.55
C MET A 1 5.48 -18.49 -6.81
N GLU A 2 4.29 -18.89 -7.21
CA GLU A 2 4.08 -19.56 -8.50
C GLU A 2 3.84 -18.49 -9.59
N PRO A 3 4.41 -18.64 -10.80
CA PRO A 3 4.15 -17.70 -11.89
C PRO A 3 2.70 -17.73 -12.38
N ASP A 4 2.19 -16.59 -12.86
CA ASP A 4 0.92 -16.55 -13.58
C ASP A 4 1.09 -17.20 -14.97
N GLN A 5 0.41 -18.32 -15.19
CA GLN A 5 0.57 -19.10 -16.41
C GLN A 5 0.04 -18.38 -17.67
N ASP A 6 -0.99 -17.54 -17.53
CA ASP A 6 -1.52 -16.76 -18.65
C ASP A 6 -0.49 -15.71 -19.08
N TRP A 7 0.19 -15.08 -18.12
CA TRP A 7 1.27 -14.14 -18.39
C TRP A 7 2.46 -14.81 -19.06
N VAL A 8 2.87 -15.99 -18.58
CA VAL A 8 3.95 -16.77 -19.21
C VAL A 8 3.60 -17.11 -20.66
N ASN A 9 2.36 -17.54 -20.92
CA ASN A 9 1.90 -17.86 -22.26
C ASN A 9 1.88 -16.62 -23.17
N TYR A 10 1.40 -15.48 -22.66
CA TYR A 10 1.44 -14.20 -23.36
C TYR A 10 2.86 -13.79 -23.76
N LEU A 11 3.82 -13.91 -22.84
CA LEU A 11 5.23 -13.58 -23.14
C LEU A 11 5.91 -14.57 -24.07
N ASN A 12 5.41 -15.80 -24.20
CA ASN A 12 5.94 -16.79 -25.14
C ASN A 12 5.55 -16.46 -26.60
N GLU A 13 4.52 -15.64 -26.83
CA GLU A 13 4.10 -15.24 -28.17
C GLU A 13 5.18 -14.40 -28.86
N GLY A 14 5.81 -14.97 -29.89
CA GLY A 14 6.89 -14.30 -30.62
C GLY A 14 8.21 -14.22 -29.84
N TRP A 15 8.39 -15.05 -28.81
CA TRP A 15 9.63 -15.12 -28.03
C TRP A 15 10.29 -16.51 -28.13
N ASN A 16 11.62 -16.51 -28.27
CA ASN A 16 12.42 -17.72 -28.16
C ASN A 16 13.81 -17.36 -27.61
N GLN A 17 14.06 -17.67 -26.33
CA GLN A 17 15.30 -17.34 -25.65
C GLN A 17 16.53 -17.95 -26.35
N ALA A 18 16.43 -19.18 -26.88
CA ALA A 18 17.54 -19.85 -27.54
C ALA A 18 17.94 -19.14 -28.84
N VAL A 19 16.97 -18.67 -29.61
CA VAL A 19 17.20 -17.87 -30.83
C VAL A 19 17.85 -16.52 -30.49
N VAL A 20 17.38 -15.86 -29.43
CA VAL A 20 17.98 -14.60 -28.95
C VAL A 20 19.45 -14.82 -28.56
N LEU A 21 19.73 -15.84 -27.75
CA LEU A 21 21.09 -16.19 -27.34
C LEU A 21 21.99 -16.52 -28.55
N GLU A 22 21.45 -17.19 -29.56
CA GLU A 22 22.18 -17.48 -30.80
C GLU A 22 22.59 -16.19 -31.54
N GLU A 23 21.67 -15.24 -31.72
CA GLU A 23 21.97 -13.97 -32.41
C GLU A 23 22.92 -13.07 -31.61
N VAL A 24 22.75 -13.01 -30.29
CA VAL A 24 23.67 -12.29 -29.39
C VAL A 24 25.10 -12.86 -29.50
N LYS A 25 25.25 -14.19 -29.52
CA LYS A 25 26.54 -14.85 -29.72
C LYS A 25 27.12 -14.61 -31.11
N ARG A 26 26.29 -14.62 -32.17
CA ARG A 26 26.73 -14.34 -33.56
C ARG A 26 27.27 -12.93 -33.75
N LEU A 27 26.79 -11.97 -32.95
CA LEU A 27 27.29 -10.60 -32.92
C LEU A 27 28.49 -10.42 -31.98
N ASN A 28 28.99 -11.49 -31.34
CA ASN A 28 30.06 -11.47 -30.35
C ASN A 28 29.80 -10.50 -29.18
N LEU A 29 28.53 -10.30 -28.81
CA LEU A 29 28.16 -9.46 -27.67
C LEU A 29 28.46 -10.19 -26.37
N ARG A 30 28.91 -9.46 -25.36
CA ARG A 30 29.25 -10.03 -24.05
C ARG A 30 27.97 -10.28 -23.26
N LEU A 31 27.59 -11.54 -23.05
CA LEU A 31 26.48 -11.88 -22.15
C LEU A 31 26.81 -11.45 -20.71
N GLN A 32 25.79 -11.02 -19.98
CA GLN A 32 25.89 -10.82 -18.53
C GLN A 32 25.85 -12.17 -17.78
N ASP A 33 26.01 -12.11 -16.46
CA ASP A 33 25.98 -13.27 -15.58
C ASP A 33 24.67 -14.07 -15.74
N ASP A 34 24.71 -15.37 -15.43
CA ASP A 34 23.58 -16.30 -15.62
C ASP A 34 22.29 -15.84 -14.92
N SER A 35 22.38 -15.04 -13.85
CA SER A 35 21.23 -14.45 -13.14
C SER A 35 20.43 -13.43 -13.97
N GLU A 36 21.05 -12.84 -15.00
CA GLU A 36 20.43 -11.90 -15.93
C GLU A 36 19.93 -12.58 -17.22
N ILE A 37 20.15 -13.89 -17.34
CA ILE A 37 19.57 -14.73 -18.39
C ILE A 37 18.38 -15.48 -17.81
N ARG A 38 17.19 -14.92 -17.99
CA ARG A 38 15.91 -15.45 -17.47
C ARG A 38 15.03 -15.94 -18.62
N PRO A 39 14.00 -16.77 -18.37
CA PRO A 39 13.16 -17.33 -19.44
C PRO A 39 12.68 -16.31 -20.49
N HIS A 40 12.36 -15.09 -20.06
CA HIS A 40 11.90 -13.98 -20.91
C HIS A 40 12.80 -12.74 -20.86
N LYS A 41 14.10 -12.91 -20.56
CA LYS A 41 15.09 -11.83 -20.57
C LYS A 41 16.48 -12.36 -20.92
N VAL A 42 17.15 -11.68 -21.85
CA VAL A 42 18.58 -11.90 -22.13
C VAL A 42 19.29 -10.55 -22.07
N SER A 43 20.25 -10.42 -21.16
CA SER A 43 21.07 -9.22 -21.05
C SER A 43 22.48 -9.43 -21.60
N CYS A 44 22.97 -8.42 -22.31
CA CYS A 44 24.34 -8.35 -22.79
C CYS A 44 24.91 -6.95 -22.58
N GLN A 45 26.23 -6.83 -22.70
CA GLN A 45 26.97 -5.58 -22.60
C GLN A 45 27.43 -5.16 -23.99
N ILE A 46 27.20 -3.90 -24.33
CA ILE A 46 27.58 -3.27 -25.59
C ILE A 46 28.21 -1.91 -25.33
N ASP A 47 29.19 -1.52 -26.16
CA ASP A 47 29.81 -0.21 -26.06
C ASP A 47 28.84 0.88 -26.52
N LYS A 48 28.71 1.97 -25.74
CA LYS A 48 27.80 3.09 -26.06
C LYS A 48 27.99 3.68 -27.46
N LYS A 49 29.22 3.70 -27.97
CA LYS A 49 29.57 4.19 -29.33
C LYS A 49 28.94 3.35 -30.44
N ASP A 50 28.74 2.05 -30.20
CA ASP A 50 28.27 1.08 -31.19
C ASP A 50 26.78 0.72 -30.96
N ALA A 51 26.19 1.26 -29.90
CA ALA A 51 24.86 0.88 -29.42
C ALA A 51 23.78 1.01 -30.50
N THR A 52 23.72 2.14 -31.22
CA THR A 52 22.72 2.37 -32.28
C THR A 52 22.81 1.31 -33.38
N GLU A 53 24.01 1.03 -33.90
CA GLU A 53 24.22 0.06 -34.97
C GLU A 53 23.90 -1.37 -34.53
N ILE A 54 24.33 -1.74 -33.32
CA ILE A 54 24.07 -3.07 -32.74
C ILE A 54 22.58 -3.27 -32.50
N ILE A 55 21.88 -2.28 -31.93
CA ILE A 55 20.44 -2.34 -31.66
C ILE A 55 19.66 -2.50 -32.97
N ASP A 56 19.96 -1.71 -34.00
CA ASP A 56 19.29 -1.80 -35.30
C ASP A 56 19.55 -3.16 -35.96
N THR A 57 20.79 -3.64 -35.93
CA THR A 57 21.18 -4.92 -36.52
C THR A 57 20.52 -6.09 -35.79
N LEU A 58 20.57 -6.12 -34.47
CA LEU A 58 19.99 -7.18 -33.65
C LEU A 58 18.47 -7.19 -33.78
N SER A 59 17.83 -6.02 -33.72
CA SER A 59 16.38 -5.86 -33.93
C SER A 59 15.94 -6.46 -35.26
N LYS A 60 16.64 -6.12 -36.35
CA LYS A 60 16.34 -6.65 -37.69
C LYS A 60 16.52 -8.17 -37.76
N ARG A 61 17.62 -8.71 -37.24
CA ARG A 61 17.89 -10.17 -37.27
C ARG A 61 16.87 -10.96 -36.46
N LEU A 62 16.49 -10.47 -35.29
CA LEU A 62 15.47 -11.13 -34.45
C LEU A 62 14.09 -11.09 -35.14
N LYS A 63 13.74 -9.95 -35.76
CA LYS A 63 12.52 -9.81 -36.55
C LYS A 63 12.49 -10.73 -37.78
N ASP A 64 13.59 -10.86 -38.51
CA ASP A 64 13.71 -11.76 -39.67
C ASP A 64 13.55 -13.23 -39.28
N ARG A 65 13.79 -13.58 -38.02
CA ARG A 65 13.54 -14.91 -37.44
C ARG A 65 12.15 -15.07 -36.83
N GLY A 66 11.25 -14.11 -37.05
CA GLY A 66 9.88 -14.15 -36.58
C GLY A 66 9.70 -13.83 -35.09
N LEU A 67 10.72 -13.26 -34.43
CA LEU A 67 10.60 -12.82 -33.05
C LEU A 67 10.06 -11.41 -32.96
N ASN A 68 9.24 -11.17 -31.94
CA ASN A 68 8.71 -9.85 -31.59
C ASN A 68 9.30 -9.43 -30.24
N VAL A 69 10.39 -8.67 -30.31
CA VAL A 69 11.17 -8.28 -29.14
C VAL A 69 11.17 -6.77 -28.94
N LYS A 70 11.47 -6.34 -27.71
CA LYS A 70 11.91 -4.98 -27.41
C LYS A 70 13.34 -5.03 -26.88
N LEU A 71 14.13 -4.03 -27.27
CA LEU A 71 15.53 -3.85 -26.87
C LEU A 71 15.62 -2.62 -25.98
N ILE A 72 16.14 -2.78 -24.76
CA ILE A 72 16.31 -1.68 -23.80
C ILE A 72 17.79 -1.49 -23.54
N PHE A 73 18.33 -0.34 -23.93
CA PHE A 73 19.71 0.05 -23.60
C PHE A 73 19.72 0.95 -22.37
N SER A 74 20.44 0.55 -21.33
CA SER A 74 20.46 1.21 -20.02
C SER A 74 21.88 1.29 -19.45
N HIS A 75 22.08 2.16 -18.46
CA HIS A 75 23.36 2.37 -17.75
C HIS A 75 24.58 2.67 -18.65
N GLY A 76 24.35 3.00 -19.93
CA GLY A 76 25.40 3.27 -20.91
C GLY A 76 26.22 2.05 -21.35
N ILE A 77 25.81 0.84 -20.97
CA ILE A 77 26.52 -0.41 -21.31
C ILE A 77 25.59 -1.61 -21.45
N ASP A 78 24.46 -1.66 -20.74
CA ASP A 78 23.62 -2.86 -20.68
C ASP A 78 22.53 -2.82 -21.74
N LEU A 79 22.40 -3.90 -22.52
CA LEU A 79 21.33 -4.12 -23.49
C LEU A 79 20.50 -5.33 -23.08
N ASP A 80 19.24 -5.08 -22.72
CA ASP A 80 18.24 -6.08 -22.40
C ASP A 80 17.39 -6.41 -23.63
N VAL A 81 17.32 -7.70 -23.97
CA VAL A 81 16.40 -8.24 -24.97
C VAL A 81 15.23 -8.91 -24.25
N LEU A 82 14.03 -8.43 -24.53
CA LEU A 82 12.79 -8.85 -23.88
C LEU A 82 11.72 -9.15 -24.94
N PRO A 83 10.71 -9.99 -24.65
CA PRO A 83 9.50 -10.06 -25.47
C PRO A 83 8.88 -8.67 -25.64
N LYS A 84 8.26 -8.38 -26.78
CA LYS A 84 7.66 -7.06 -27.04
C LYS A 84 6.61 -6.67 -25.99
N GLY A 85 5.82 -7.64 -25.51
CA GLY A 85 4.83 -7.46 -24.45
C GLY A 85 5.38 -7.57 -23.02
N ALA A 86 6.69 -7.67 -22.82
CA ALA A 86 7.28 -7.57 -21.49
C ALA A 86 7.43 -6.09 -21.07
N GLY A 87 7.65 -5.82 -19.79
CA GLY A 87 7.83 -4.46 -19.25
C GLY A 87 6.90 -4.17 -18.07
N LYS A 88 7.17 -3.09 -17.33
CA LYS A 88 6.35 -2.71 -16.18
C LYS A 88 4.95 -2.26 -16.64
N GLY A 89 4.88 -1.44 -17.68
CA GLY A 89 3.62 -0.95 -18.25
C GLY A 89 2.78 -2.08 -18.86
N GLU A 90 3.39 -2.93 -19.69
CA GLU A 90 2.71 -4.08 -20.31
C GLU A 90 2.21 -5.09 -19.27
N ALA A 91 3.01 -5.38 -18.23
CA ALA A 91 2.58 -6.24 -17.13
C ALA A 91 1.37 -5.67 -16.38
N LEU A 92 1.36 -4.35 -16.13
CA LEU A 92 0.21 -3.68 -15.53
C LEU A 92 -1.02 -3.72 -16.45
N ALA A 93 -0.86 -3.44 -17.74
CA ALA A 93 -1.95 -3.49 -18.71
C ALA A 93 -2.58 -4.89 -18.79
N PHE A 94 -1.74 -5.93 -18.83
CA PHE A 94 -2.17 -7.32 -18.78
C PHE A 94 -2.93 -7.65 -17.49
N LEU A 95 -2.39 -7.26 -16.33
CA LEU A 95 -3.03 -7.50 -15.04
C LEU A 95 -4.41 -6.83 -14.97
N LEU A 96 -4.51 -5.56 -15.36
CA LEU A 96 -5.78 -4.83 -15.40
C LEU A 96 -6.78 -5.47 -16.36
N GLN A 97 -6.34 -5.94 -17.53
CA GLN A 97 -7.19 -6.65 -18.47
C GLN A 97 -7.69 -7.98 -17.89
N LYS A 98 -6.81 -8.75 -17.24
CA LYS A 98 -7.18 -10.01 -16.58
C LYS A 98 -8.23 -9.77 -15.49
N MET A 99 -7.98 -8.83 -14.58
CA MET A 99 -8.93 -8.48 -13.52
C MET A 99 -10.28 -7.97 -14.09
N ARG A 100 -10.28 -7.24 -15.21
CA ARG A 100 -11.52 -6.85 -15.91
C ARG A 100 -12.30 -8.06 -16.40
N ARG A 101 -11.64 -9.06 -17.00
CA ARG A 101 -12.30 -10.30 -17.44
C ARG A 101 -12.88 -11.10 -16.27
N GLU A 102 -12.21 -11.07 -15.12
CA GLU A 102 -12.63 -11.75 -13.90
C GLU A 102 -13.68 -10.97 -13.09
N GLY A 103 -14.04 -9.75 -13.51
CA GLY A 103 -14.99 -8.90 -12.80
C GLY A 103 -14.44 -8.29 -11.51
N SER A 104 -13.12 -8.30 -11.32
CA SER A 104 -12.42 -7.84 -10.11
C SER A 104 -11.57 -6.58 -10.32
N ALA A 105 -11.70 -5.91 -11.47
CA ALA A 105 -10.90 -4.73 -11.80
C ALA A 105 -11.06 -3.59 -10.78
N PRO A 106 -9.95 -2.94 -10.38
CA PRO A 106 -10.03 -1.81 -9.47
C PRO A 106 -10.69 -0.60 -10.17
N GLN A 107 -11.43 0.20 -9.41
CA GLN A 107 -12.00 1.45 -9.92
C GLN A 107 -10.92 2.50 -10.20
N GLU A 108 -9.91 2.55 -9.33
CA GLU A 108 -8.77 3.47 -9.42
C GLU A 108 -7.48 2.67 -9.32
N THR A 109 -6.49 3.00 -10.15
CA THR A 109 -5.15 2.41 -10.11
C THR A 109 -4.15 3.52 -9.85
N LEU A 110 -3.24 3.34 -8.89
CA LEU A 110 -2.12 4.26 -8.66
C LEU A 110 -0.81 3.55 -9.00
N VAL A 111 -0.03 4.12 -9.91
CA VAL A 111 1.34 3.70 -10.20
C VAL A 111 2.33 4.64 -9.53
N CYS A 112 3.45 4.10 -9.05
CA CYS A 112 4.46 4.85 -8.33
C CYS A 112 5.81 4.59 -9.01
N GLY A 113 6.51 5.66 -9.39
CA GLY A 113 7.79 5.56 -10.08
C GLY A 113 8.84 6.54 -9.55
N ASP A 114 10.10 6.12 -9.63
CA ASP A 114 11.26 6.91 -9.23
C ASP A 114 12.34 6.99 -10.31
N SER A 115 12.27 6.18 -11.37
CA SER A 115 13.29 6.10 -12.42
C SER A 115 12.71 5.99 -13.83
N GLY A 116 13.55 6.10 -14.86
CA GLY A 116 13.12 5.99 -16.26
C GLY A 116 12.44 4.65 -16.61
N ASN A 117 12.77 3.56 -15.92
CA ASN A 117 12.15 2.25 -16.13
C ASN A 117 10.66 2.21 -15.71
N ASP A 118 10.19 3.23 -14.99
CA ASP A 118 8.80 3.37 -14.57
C ASP A 118 7.95 4.15 -15.57
N ILE A 119 8.55 4.79 -16.58
CA ILE A 119 7.83 5.62 -17.57
C ILE A 119 6.67 4.85 -18.20
N GLU A 120 6.90 3.59 -18.61
CA GLU A 120 5.88 2.73 -19.22
C GLU A 120 4.64 2.55 -18.32
N LEU A 121 4.77 2.64 -16.99
CA LEU A 121 3.62 2.53 -16.07
C LEU A 121 2.68 3.73 -16.21
N PHE A 122 3.22 4.93 -16.39
CA PHE A 122 2.44 6.16 -16.47
C PHE A 122 1.75 6.34 -17.83
N GLU A 123 2.17 5.58 -18.84
CA GLU A 123 1.58 5.56 -20.17
C GLU A 123 0.37 4.60 -20.27
N VAL A 124 0.15 3.76 -19.25
CA VAL A 124 -1.00 2.85 -19.21
C VAL A 124 -2.30 3.64 -19.06
N GLU A 125 -3.28 3.35 -19.93
CA GLU A 125 -4.54 4.08 -19.94
C GLU A 125 -5.34 3.93 -18.63
N GLY A 126 -5.83 5.06 -18.11
CA GLY A 126 -6.75 5.10 -16.98
C GLY A 126 -6.09 5.00 -15.61
N VAL A 127 -4.76 4.95 -15.54
CA VAL A 127 -4.03 4.96 -14.26
C VAL A 127 -3.84 6.39 -13.74
N ASN A 128 -3.78 6.50 -12.42
CA ASN A 128 -3.23 7.65 -11.72
C ASN A 128 -1.76 7.35 -11.44
N GLY A 129 -0.92 8.37 -11.38
CA GLY A 129 0.52 8.18 -11.24
C GLY A 129 1.15 9.18 -10.28
N VAL A 130 2.11 8.69 -9.49
CA VAL A 130 3.00 9.52 -8.69
C VAL A 130 4.46 9.35 -9.08
N ILE A 131 5.11 10.46 -9.38
CA ILE A 131 6.56 10.58 -9.46
C ILE A 131 7.01 11.00 -8.06
N VAL A 132 7.66 10.09 -7.32
CA VAL A 132 8.01 10.34 -5.91
C VAL A 132 9.12 11.39 -5.79
N GLY A 133 9.17 12.08 -4.65
CA GLY A 133 10.20 13.05 -4.35
C GLY A 133 11.60 12.44 -4.42
N GLY A 134 12.50 13.10 -5.15
CA GLY A 134 13.85 12.62 -5.40
C GLY A 134 13.97 11.59 -6.54
N ALA A 135 12.96 11.47 -7.40
CA ALA A 135 13.05 10.71 -8.65
C ALA A 135 14.23 11.13 -9.52
N MET A 136 14.75 10.19 -10.32
CA MET A 136 15.85 10.39 -11.24
C MET A 136 15.49 11.36 -12.37
N GLU A 137 16.52 12.01 -12.91
CA GLU A 137 16.37 13.12 -13.87
C GLU A 137 15.58 12.70 -15.11
N GLU A 138 15.76 11.50 -15.63
CA GLU A 138 15.07 11.02 -16.83
C GLU A 138 13.54 10.93 -16.64
N LEU A 139 13.07 10.50 -15.45
CA LEU A 139 11.63 10.47 -15.16
C LEU A 139 11.07 11.87 -14.94
N ARG A 140 11.85 12.78 -14.33
CA ARG A 140 11.45 14.18 -14.14
C ARG A 140 11.32 14.91 -15.48
N GLN A 141 12.28 14.72 -16.39
CA GLN A 141 12.22 15.27 -17.74
C GLN A 141 11.02 14.73 -18.52
N TRP A 142 10.76 13.42 -18.43
CA TRP A 142 9.57 12.83 -19.03
C TRP A 142 8.28 13.47 -18.46
N TYR A 143 8.20 13.69 -17.15
CA TYR A 143 7.06 14.35 -16.51
C TYR A 143 6.90 15.81 -16.97
N ASP A 144 7.98 16.57 -17.07
CA ASP A 144 7.92 17.96 -17.53
C ASP A 144 7.42 18.08 -18.98
N ILE A 145 7.73 17.09 -19.83
CA ILE A 145 7.30 17.04 -21.23
C ILE A 145 5.87 16.51 -21.37
N ASN A 146 5.54 15.41 -20.70
CA ASN A 146 4.32 14.63 -20.96
C ASN A 146 3.26 14.76 -19.85
N GLY A 147 3.70 14.92 -18.59
CA GLY A 147 2.85 14.72 -17.43
C GLY A 147 2.35 16.00 -16.74
N LYS A 148 3.04 17.13 -16.90
CA LYS A 148 2.79 18.38 -16.16
C LYS A 148 1.37 18.95 -16.29
N HIS A 149 0.67 18.63 -17.38
CA HIS A 149 -0.70 19.09 -17.64
C HIS A 149 -1.76 18.01 -17.39
N SER A 150 -1.35 16.82 -16.95
CA SER A 150 -2.28 15.72 -16.64
C SER A 150 -2.87 15.91 -15.25
N SER A 151 -4.19 15.77 -15.13
CA SER A 151 -4.88 15.74 -13.83
C SER A 151 -4.73 14.41 -13.08
N ARG A 152 -4.12 13.40 -13.73
CA ARG A 152 -3.91 12.06 -13.17
C ARG A 152 -2.49 11.83 -12.66
N LEU A 153 -1.58 12.75 -12.95
CA LEU A 153 -0.17 12.63 -12.57
C LEU A 153 0.19 13.67 -11.52
N HIS A 154 0.86 13.21 -10.46
CA HIS A 154 1.35 14.04 -9.38
C HIS A 154 2.86 13.94 -9.26
N LEU A 155 3.54 15.09 -9.24
CA LEU A 155 4.94 15.18 -8.85
C LEU A 155 5.01 15.46 -7.35
N ALA A 156 5.31 14.43 -6.56
CA ALA A 156 5.34 14.54 -5.11
C ALA A 156 6.55 15.35 -4.61
N LYS A 157 6.34 16.10 -3.54
CA LYS A 157 7.44 16.76 -2.81
C LYS A 157 8.14 15.76 -1.90
N GLU A 158 7.35 14.88 -1.26
CA GLU A 158 7.83 13.89 -0.32
C GLU A 158 8.48 12.69 -1.00
N ARG A 159 9.50 12.12 -0.34
CA ARG A 159 10.29 11.00 -0.89
C ARG A 159 9.67 9.65 -0.54
N CYS A 160 9.95 8.64 -1.37
CA CYS A 160 9.63 7.24 -1.10
C CYS A 160 8.13 7.05 -0.76
N ALA A 161 7.82 6.26 0.28
CA ALA A 161 6.45 5.97 0.71
C ALA A 161 5.64 7.21 1.09
N SER A 162 6.30 8.25 1.63
CA SER A 162 5.61 9.52 1.95
C SER A 162 5.08 10.22 0.70
N GLY A 163 5.79 10.10 -0.44
CA GLY A 163 5.31 10.62 -1.73
C GLY A 163 4.08 9.87 -2.26
N ILE A 164 4.00 8.55 -2.00
CA ILE A 164 2.81 7.76 -2.34
C ILE A 164 1.60 8.23 -1.51
N VAL A 165 1.80 8.43 -0.21
CA VAL A 165 0.78 8.97 0.70
C VAL A 165 0.32 10.35 0.23
N GLU A 166 1.25 11.25 -0.08
CA GLU A 166 0.93 12.59 -0.62
C GLU A 166 0.02 12.49 -1.86
N ALA A 167 0.37 11.64 -2.82
CA ALA A 167 -0.40 11.49 -4.06
C ALA A 167 -1.80 10.90 -3.86
N ILE A 168 -1.99 9.98 -2.91
CA ILE A 168 -3.34 9.48 -2.57
C ILE A 168 -4.25 10.65 -2.16
N GLY A 169 -3.71 11.63 -1.43
CA GLY A 169 -4.42 12.84 -1.02
C GLY A 169 -4.67 13.80 -2.18
N GLU A 170 -3.62 14.20 -2.89
CA GLU A 170 -3.69 15.19 -3.97
C GLU A 170 -4.55 14.72 -5.15
N LEU A 171 -4.47 13.42 -5.49
CA LEU A 171 -5.29 12.81 -6.55
C LEU A 171 -6.67 12.35 -6.04
N SER A 172 -6.99 12.60 -4.78
CA SER A 172 -8.30 12.28 -4.17
C SER A 172 -8.68 10.79 -4.29
N LEU A 173 -7.69 9.89 -4.22
CA LEU A 173 -7.88 8.44 -4.36
C LEU A 173 -8.38 7.79 -3.06
N GLY A 174 -8.28 8.50 -1.93
CA GLY A 174 -8.79 8.02 -0.65
C GLY A 174 -8.19 8.75 0.55
N PRO A 175 -8.46 8.27 1.78
CA PRO A 175 -7.80 8.78 2.96
C PRO A 175 -6.30 8.46 2.90
N HIS A 176 -5.47 9.50 2.92
CA HIS A 176 -4.02 9.36 2.85
C HIS A 176 -3.35 9.44 4.23
N LEU A 177 -3.93 10.20 5.15
CA LEU A 177 -3.41 10.28 6.52
C LEU A 177 -3.77 9.03 7.32
N SER A 178 -2.80 8.49 8.04
CA SER A 178 -3.05 7.41 8.99
C SER A 178 -4.04 7.87 10.07
N PRO A 179 -4.78 6.96 10.73
CA PRO A 179 -5.59 7.31 11.90
C PRO A 179 -4.82 8.10 12.96
N PHE A 180 -3.53 7.82 13.12
CA PHE A 180 -2.66 8.54 14.06
C PHE A 180 -2.44 9.99 13.62
N ASP A 181 -2.18 10.23 12.34
CA ASP A 181 -1.89 11.57 11.82
C ASP A 181 -3.14 12.45 11.70
N ARG A 182 -4.32 11.83 11.55
CA ARG A 182 -5.63 12.53 11.57
C ARG A 182 -6.01 13.09 12.94
N MET A 183 -5.42 12.58 14.02
CA MET A 183 -5.73 12.97 15.40
C MET A 183 -4.63 13.88 15.94
N ASN A 184 -4.88 15.19 15.91
CA ASN A 184 -3.92 16.19 16.37
C ASN A 184 -4.50 17.06 17.50
N SER A 185 -3.69 18.00 18.00
CA SER A 185 -4.06 18.90 19.10
C SER A 185 -5.30 19.76 18.84
N ASN A 186 -5.72 19.90 17.58
CA ASN A 186 -6.91 20.66 17.18
C ASN A 186 -8.17 19.78 17.08
N GLY A 187 -8.08 18.50 17.49
CA GLY A 187 -9.18 17.55 17.49
C GLY A 187 -9.00 16.41 16.48
N ILE A 188 -10.06 15.63 16.30
CA ILE A 188 -10.12 14.54 15.31
C ILE A 188 -10.54 15.18 13.99
N GLN A 189 -9.62 15.26 13.03
CA GLN A 189 -10.04 15.63 11.67
C GLN A 189 -10.96 14.52 11.14
N PRO A 190 -12.14 14.86 10.60
CA PRO A 190 -13.01 13.86 9.99
C PRO A 190 -12.23 13.11 8.91
N ALA A 191 -12.44 11.80 8.81
CA ALA A 191 -11.92 11.05 7.68
C ALA A 191 -12.39 11.76 6.41
N VAL A 192 -11.46 12.22 5.57
CA VAL A 192 -11.81 12.74 4.24
C VAL A 192 -12.64 11.65 3.59
N LYS A 193 -13.91 11.96 3.28
CA LYS A 193 -14.73 11.05 2.50
C LYS A 193 -13.94 10.77 1.23
N ALA A 194 -13.71 9.49 0.91
CA ALA A 194 -13.39 9.14 -0.47
C ALA A 194 -14.40 9.88 -1.35
N SER A 195 -13.93 10.41 -2.49
CA SER A 195 -14.77 11.16 -3.43
C SER A 195 -16.13 10.50 -3.59
N GLU A 196 -17.19 11.25 -3.93
CA GLU A 196 -18.55 10.71 -4.14
C GLU A 196 -18.63 9.51 -5.11
N LYS A 197 -17.52 9.20 -5.80
CA LYS A 197 -17.35 8.07 -6.72
C LYS A 197 -16.84 6.77 -6.07
N GLY A 198 -16.30 6.83 -4.85
CA GLY A 198 -15.83 5.67 -4.10
C GLY A 198 -16.58 5.56 -2.77
N GLN A 199 -17.79 5.02 -2.80
CA GLN A 199 -18.37 4.49 -1.55
C GLN A 199 -17.40 3.43 -1.03
N LEU A 200 -16.71 3.76 0.07
CA LEU A 200 -16.02 2.77 0.89
C LEU A 200 -17.07 1.68 1.20
N THR A 201 -16.77 0.45 0.78
CA THR A 201 -17.62 -0.70 1.07
C THR A 201 -17.94 -0.76 2.57
N PRO A 202 -19.12 -1.25 3.00
CA PRO A 202 -19.45 -1.44 4.42
C PRO A 202 -18.43 -2.30 5.20
N SER A 203 -17.66 -3.13 4.50
CA SER A 203 -16.56 -3.92 5.06
C SER A 203 -15.47 -3.03 5.67
N GLY A 204 -15.06 -3.33 6.91
CA GLY A 204 -13.92 -2.70 7.56
C GLY A 204 -14.24 -1.49 8.45
N VAL A 205 -15.52 -1.17 8.67
CA VAL A 205 -15.93 -0.11 9.62
C VAL A 205 -15.51 -0.45 11.05
N ALA A 206 -15.62 -1.73 11.46
CA ALA A 206 -15.22 -2.15 12.79
C ALA A 206 -13.69 -2.25 12.91
N GLN A 207 -12.98 -2.67 11.85
CA GLN A 207 -11.52 -2.58 11.80
C GLN A 207 -11.04 -1.13 12.02
N ARG A 208 -11.64 -0.17 11.31
CA ARG A 208 -11.33 1.25 11.45
C ARG A 208 -11.59 1.75 12.86
N GLU A 209 -12.72 1.35 13.47
CA GLU A 209 -13.03 1.72 14.85
C GLU A 209 -11.99 1.19 15.84
N VAL A 210 -11.55 -0.08 15.72
CA VAL A 210 -10.50 -0.64 16.58
C VAL A 210 -9.22 0.19 16.49
N VAL A 211 -8.77 0.54 15.29
CA VAL A 211 -7.56 1.33 15.10
C VAL A 211 -7.72 2.74 15.66
N GLU A 212 -8.81 3.42 15.34
CA GLU A 212 -9.05 4.80 15.78
C GLU A 212 -9.26 4.89 17.30
N PHE A 213 -9.98 3.96 17.91
CA PHE A 213 -10.19 3.91 19.35
C PHE A 213 -8.86 3.76 20.10
N ASN A 214 -8.03 2.78 19.70
CA ASN A 214 -6.73 2.54 20.33
C ASN A 214 -5.75 3.70 20.10
N THR A 215 -5.80 4.31 18.92
CA THR A 215 -5.02 5.51 18.58
C THR A 215 -5.39 6.67 19.49
N PHE A 216 -6.68 6.98 19.59
CA PHE A 216 -7.17 8.06 20.44
C PHE A 216 -6.82 7.80 21.91
N PHE A 217 -7.05 6.57 22.40
CA PHE A 217 -6.70 6.20 23.77
C PHE A 217 -5.20 6.41 24.05
N THR A 218 -4.32 6.01 23.13
CA THR A 218 -2.87 6.22 23.27
C THR A 218 -2.52 7.70 23.32
N LYS A 219 -3.10 8.51 22.43
CA LYS A 219 -2.89 9.97 22.42
C LYS A 219 -3.42 10.65 23.67
N TRP A 220 -4.56 10.20 24.19
CA TRP A 220 -5.12 10.66 25.46
C TRP A 220 -4.16 10.40 26.63
N MET A 221 -3.64 9.17 26.73
CA MET A 221 -2.66 8.79 27.75
C MET A 221 -1.35 9.58 27.64
N ASN A 222 -0.90 9.88 26.42
CA ASN A 222 0.29 10.71 26.18
C ASN A 222 0.03 12.23 26.33
N GLY A 223 -1.23 12.66 26.45
CA GLY A 223 -1.60 14.07 26.55
C GLY A 223 -1.49 14.84 25.24
N GLU A 224 -1.61 14.14 24.09
CA GLU A 224 -1.49 14.69 22.74
C GLU A 224 -2.81 15.26 22.18
N VAL A 225 -3.92 15.06 22.89
CA VAL A 225 -5.25 15.60 22.58
C VAL A 225 -5.75 16.49 23.73
N PRO A 226 -6.68 17.45 23.48
CA PRO A 226 -7.19 18.33 24.52
C PRO A 226 -7.85 17.58 25.70
N ASN A 227 -7.55 18.01 26.93
CA ASN A 227 -8.18 17.48 28.13
C ASN A 227 -9.51 18.18 28.41
N ASN A 228 -10.54 17.84 27.64
CA ASN A 228 -11.90 18.35 27.85
C ASN A 228 -12.95 17.25 27.61
N PRO A 229 -14.18 17.41 28.16
CA PRO A 229 -15.25 16.42 28.01
C PRO A 229 -15.60 16.12 26.56
N GLU A 230 -15.58 17.14 25.69
CA GLU A 230 -15.91 17.01 24.27
C GLU A 230 -14.94 16.06 23.55
N SER A 231 -13.64 16.19 23.81
CA SER A 231 -12.63 15.29 23.25
C SER A 231 -12.79 13.87 23.82
N PHE A 232 -13.00 13.75 25.13
CA PHE A 232 -13.13 12.46 25.80
C PHE A 232 -14.37 11.68 25.34
N GLN A 233 -15.40 12.37 24.86
CA GLN A 233 -16.62 11.77 24.31
C GLN A 233 -16.34 10.80 23.14
N ARG A 234 -15.20 10.94 22.44
CA ARG A 234 -14.76 9.97 21.41
C ARG A 234 -14.66 8.54 21.95
N LEU A 235 -14.23 8.38 23.21
CA LEU A 235 -14.06 7.06 23.82
C LEU A 235 -15.37 6.54 24.41
N THR A 236 -16.23 7.40 24.96
CA THR A 236 -17.43 6.95 25.68
C THR A 236 -18.66 6.80 24.80
N SER A 237 -18.81 7.60 23.74
CA SER A 237 -19.99 7.59 22.84
C SER A 237 -20.16 6.29 22.05
N VAL A 238 -19.08 5.51 21.94
CA VAL A 238 -19.02 4.25 21.19
C VAL A 238 -19.17 3.03 22.08
N ILE A 239 -19.38 3.17 23.39
CA ILE A 239 -19.42 2.04 24.32
C ILE A 239 -20.86 1.77 24.74
N ALA A 240 -21.36 0.56 24.53
CA ALA A 240 -22.70 0.19 24.97
C ALA A 240 -22.80 0.18 26.51
N SER A 241 -23.96 0.52 27.06
CA SER A 241 -24.18 0.60 28.51
C SER A 241 -23.94 -0.73 29.25
N GLY A 242 -24.30 -1.85 28.62
CA GLY A 242 -24.10 -3.21 29.14
C GLY A 242 -22.77 -3.86 28.73
N SER A 243 -21.79 -3.08 28.26
CA SER A 243 -20.56 -3.64 27.71
C SER A 243 -19.60 -4.19 28.77
N THR A 244 -18.85 -5.23 28.41
CA THR A 244 -17.94 -5.96 29.31
C THR A 244 -16.54 -6.10 28.72
N MET A 245 -15.51 -6.11 29.56
CA MET A 245 -14.14 -6.41 29.17
C MET A 245 -13.54 -7.50 30.06
N VAL A 246 -12.95 -8.52 29.44
CA VAL A 246 -12.08 -9.51 30.11
C VAL A 246 -10.63 -9.13 29.88
N TYR A 247 -9.93 -8.81 30.96
CA TYR A 247 -8.54 -8.37 30.93
C TYR A 247 -7.54 -9.53 30.86
N PRO A 248 -6.30 -9.27 30.42
CA PRO A 248 -5.25 -10.30 30.33
C PRO A 248 -4.91 -10.99 31.65
N TRP A 249 -5.26 -10.39 32.79
CA TRP A 249 -5.07 -10.94 34.14
C TRP A 249 -6.31 -11.65 34.70
N GLY A 250 -7.31 -11.94 33.87
CA GLY A 250 -8.44 -12.81 34.21
C GLY A 250 -9.56 -12.12 35.02
N VAL A 251 -9.69 -10.80 34.93
CA VAL A 251 -10.79 -10.05 35.56
C VAL A 251 -11.77 -9.60 34.50
N GLU A 252 -13.06 -9.86 34.73
CA GLU A 252 -14.16 -9.32 33.94
C GLU A 252 -14.78 -8.11 34.66
N GLN A 253 -14.99 -7.01 33.94
CA GLN A 253 -15.64 -5.81 34.46
C GLN A 253 -16.36 -5.02 33.36
N SER A 254 -17.10 -3.97 33.74
CA SER A 254 -17.76 -3.09 32.78
C SER A 254 -16.73 -2.36 31.92
N LEU A 255 -16.85 -2.49 30.60
CA LEU A 255 -16.02 -1.76 29.65
C LEU A 255 -16.30 -0.27 29.74
N LEU A 256 -17.57 0.13 29.86
CA LEU A 256 -17.95 1.53 30.05
C LEU A 256 -17.26 2.15 31.28
N GLN A 257 -17.34 1.52 32.44
CA GLN A 257 -16.65 2.02 33.65
C GLN A 257 -15.14 2.08 33.46
N SER A 258 -14.56 1.07 32.80
CA SER A 258 -13.13 1.02 32.49
C SER A 258 -12.68 2.18 31.61
N VAL A 259 -13.45 2.47 30.57
CA VAL A 259 -13.20 3.59 29.66
C VAL A 259 -13.42 4.92 30.37
N THR A 260 -14.52 5.11 31.11
CA THR A 260 -14.78 6.33 31.89
C THR A 260 -13.65 6.60 32.90
N SER A 261 -13.10 5.56 33.54
CA SER A 261 -11.96 5.70 34.46
C SER A 261 -10.70 6.25 33.79
N ALA A 262 -10.57 6.16 32.46
CA ALA A 262 -9.44 6.68 31.72
C ALA A 262 -9.41 8.21 31.65
N GLN A 263 -10.51 8.90 32.01
CA GLN A 263 -10.55 10.36 32.02
C GLN A 263 -9.46 10.95 32.92
N SER A 264 -9.23 10.34 34.09
CA SER A 264 -8.18 10.76 35.04
C SER A 264 -6.77 10.39 34.61
N LYS A 265 -6.61 9.62 33.51
CA LYS A 265 -5.32 9.14 33.00
C LYS A 265 -4.76 10.00 31.85
N HIS A 266 -5.40 11.13 31.54
CA HIS A 266 -4.89 12.06 30.53
C HIS A 266 -3.44 12.47 30.86
N GLY A 267 -2.54 12.34 29.89
CA GLY A 267 -1.14 12.72 30.05
C GLY A 267 -0.32 11.85 31.01
N LEU A 268 -0.87 10.76 31.55
CA LEU A 268 -0.16 9.86 32.49
C LEU A 268 1.15 9.31 31.92
N THR A 269 1.24 9.15 30.60
CA THR A 269 2.41 8.62 29.91
C THR A 269 3.16 9.66 29.08
N LYS A 270 2.90 10.96 29.31
CA LYS A 270 3.51 12.07 28.56
C LYS A 270 5.05 11.99 28.49
N ASP A 271 5.70 11.65 29.60
CA ASP A 271 7.16 11.59 29.68
C ASP A 271 7.74 10.31 29.06
N LYS A 272 7.02 9.19 29.14
CA LYS A 272 7.48 7.87 28.64
C LYS A 272 7.09 7.59 27.19
N LYS A 273 6.13 8.38 26.65
CA LYS A 273 5.51 8.26 25.33
C LYS A 273 5.24 6.81 24.93
N ILE A 274 4.21 6.22 25.51
CA ILE A 274 3.82 4.86 25.11
C ILE A 274 3.44 4.86 23.63
N ARG A 275 3.86 3.81 22.94
CA ARG A 275 3.45 3.51 21.57
C ARG A 275 2.63 2.23 21.59
N VAL A 276 1.52 2.28 20.87
CA VAL A 276 0.62 1.13 20.66
C VAL A 276 0.53 0.86 19.17
N TRP A 277 0.68 -0.41 18.78
CA TRP A 277 0.50 -0.86 17.41
C TRP A 277 -0.60 -1.91 17.37
N ILE A 278 -1.47 -1.77 16.38
CA ILE A 278 -2.56 -2.70 16.09
C ILE A 278 -2.21 -3.38 14.77
N ASP A 279 -2.16 -4.71 14.76
CA ASP A 279 -1.72 -5.50 13.61
C ASP A 279 -2.58 -6.76 13.44
N CYS A 280 -2.53 -7.38 12.27
CA CYS A 280 -3.25 -8.61 11.93
C CYS A 280 -4.75 -8.52 12.23
N ILE A 281 -5.37 -7.38 11.89
CA ILE A 281 -6.79 -7.17 12.14
C ILE A 281 -7.61 -8.03 11.20
N GLN A 282 -8.56 -8.80 11.74
CA GLN A 282 -9.52 -9.56 10.97
C GLN A 282 -10.93 -9.21 11.44
N GLU A 283 -11.86 -9.10 10.49
CA GLU A 283 -13.27 -8.81 10.74
C GLU A 283 -14.12 -9.95 10.21
N GLN A 284 -15.12 -10.35 10.99
CA GLN A 284 -16.08 -11.39 10.63
C GLN A 284 -17.46 -10.99 11.14
N GLU A 285 -18.48 -11.02 10.27
CA GLU A 285 -19.86 -10.87 10.70
C GLU A 285 -20.36 -12.17 11.37
N LEU A 286 -20.90 -12.05 12.59
CA LEU A 286 -21.45 -13.19 13.34
C LEU A 286 -22.95 -13.33 13.16
N ALA A 287 -23.63 -12.20 13.01
CA ALA A 287 -25.06 -12.07 12.76
C ALA A 287 -25.30 -10.69 12.14
N ASN A 288 -26.49 -10.47 11.58
CA ASN A 288 -26.85 -9.20 10.94
C ASN A 288 -26.51 -7.99 11.84
N GLY A 289 -25.55 -7.17 11.40
CA GLY A 289 -25.10 -5.96 12.11
C GLY A 289 -24.31 -6.23 13.40
N VAL A 290 -23.82 -7.46 13.61
CA VAL A 290 -22.97 -7.86 14.75
C VAL A 290 -21.64 -8.41 14.23
N LEU A 291 -20.57 -7.73 14.57
CA LEU A 291 -19.23 -7.95 14.03
C LEU A 291 -18.30 -8.46 15.12
N MET A 292 -17.51 -9.48 14.81
CA MET A 292 -16.34 -9.88 15.57
C MET A 292 -15.09 -9.33 14.91
N VAL A 293 -14.24 -8.69 15.71
CA VAL A 293 -12.93 -8.22 15.25
C VAL A 293 -11.84 -8.83 16.13
N THR A 294 -10.82 -9.40 15.51
CA THR A 294 -9.62 -9.90 16.20
C THR A 294 -8.40 -9.11 15.75
N TRP A 295 -7.43 -8.91 16.63
CA TRP A 295 -6.17 -8.23 16.31
C TRP A 295 -5.06 -8.59 17.28
N HIS A 296 -3.83 -8.23 16.91
CA HIS A 296 -2.67 -8.20 17.79
C HIS A 296 -2.43 -6.77 18.28
N SER A 297 -2.41 -6.57 19.59
CA SER A 297 -2.03 -5.30 20.21
C SER A 297 -0.60 -5.41 20.71
N TRP A 298 0.23 -4.43 20.38
CA TRP A 298 1.59 -4.31 20.89
C TRP A 298 1.75 -3.00 21.61
N GLN A 299 2.40 -3.01 22.77
CA GLN A 299 2.70 -1.82 23.55
C GLN A 299 4.19 -1.77 23.88
N MET A 300 4.78 -0.58 23.76
CA MET A 300 6.15 -0.33 24.17
C MET A 300 6.28 1.09 24.70
N SER A 301 7.05 1.23 25.76
CA SER A 301 7.55 2.53 26.25
C SER A 301 9.06 2.59 26.05
N GLU A 302 9.62 3.78 26.02
CA GLU A 302 11.08 3.95 25.94
C GLU A 302 11.78 3.19 27.09
N GLY A 303 12.78 2.37 26.74
CA GLY A 303 13.54 1.56 27.69
C GLY A 303 12.80 0.36 28.30
N THR A 304 11.64 -0.04 27.77
CA THR A 304 10.87 -1.20 28.25
C THR A 304 10.74 -2.29 27.20
N GLU A 305 10.63 -3.54 27.63
CA GLU A 305 10.31 -4.65 26.74
C GLU A 305 8.92 -4.48 26.12
N ARG A 306 8.81 -4.91 24.85
CA ARG A 306 7.54 -4.88 24.11
C ARG A 306 6.58 -5.91 24.70
N LYS A 307 5.39 -5.45 25.09
CA LYS A 307 4.28 -6.30 25.54
C LYS A 307 3.31 -6.54 24.39
N GLY A 308 2.85 -7.77 24.25
CA GLY A 308 1.88 -8.15 23.22
C GLY A 308 0.60 -8.74 23.83
N TYR A 309 -0.52 -8.57 23.14
CA TYR A 309 -1.80 -9.17 23.47
C TYR A 309 -2.52 -9.66 22.21
N PHE A 310 -3.20 -10.79 22.32
CA PHE A 310 -4.28 -11.14 21.39
C PHE A 310 -5.55 -10.49 21.91
N ALA A 311 -6.27 -9.81 21.03
CA ALA A 311 -7.51 -9.14 21.39
C ALA A 311 -8.65 -9.58 20.48
N THR A 312 -9.85 -9.63 21.05
CA THR A 312 -11.10 -9.92 20.36
C THR A 312 -12.16 -8.96 20.86
N ALA A 313 -12.91 -8.35 19.95
CA ALA A 313 -14.03 -7.51 20.27
C ALA A 313 -15.29 -7.95 19.53
N ILE A 314 -16.43 -7.78 20.20
CA ILE A 314 -17.75 -7.82 19.57
C ILE A 314 -18.26 -6.39 19.48
N LEU A 315 -18.58 -5.97 18.27
CA LEU A 315 -19.18 -4.68 17.96
C LEU A 315 -20.56 -4.90 17.33
N ARG A 316 -21.40 -3.88 17.40
CA ARG A 316 -22.69 -3.85 16.70
C ARG A 316 -22.82 -2.55 15.94
N GLU A 317 -23.47 -2.60 14.78
CA GLU A 317 -23.87 -1.41 14.03
C GLU A 317 -24.76 -0.49 14.86
N LYS A 318 -24.40 0.78 14.89
CA LYS A 318 -25.15 1.84 15.56
C LYS A 318 -24.95 3.15 14.82
N GLU A 319 -26.00 3.59 14.15
CA GLU A 319 -26.02 4.91 13.52
C GLU A 319 -25.75 6.03 14.54
N GLY A 320 -25.07 7.08 14.08
CA GLY A 320 -24.75 8.24 14.90
C GLY A 320 -23.47 8.10 15.74
N THR A 321 -22.80 6.94 15.75
CA THR A 321 -21.42 6.84 16.28
C THR A 321 -20.39 7.19 15.19
N PRO A 322 -19.14 7.56 15.55
CA PRO A 322 -18.14 8.04 14.59
C PRO A 322 -17.87 7.11 13.39
N ASN A 323 -17.88 5.79 13.62
CA ASN A 323 -17.67 4.77 12.58
C ASN A 323 -18.90 3.87 12.40
N GLY A 324 -20.09 4.30 12.85
CA GLY A 324 -21.34 3.54 12.68
C GLY A 324 -21.41 2.24 13.48
N VAL A 325 -20.53 2.04 14.47
CA VAL A 325 -20.49 0.87 15.35
C VAL A 325 -20.35 1.26 16.82
N GLU A 326 -20.75 0.38 17.73
CA GLU A 326 -20.49 0.47 19.16
C GLU A 326 -19.91 -0.84 19.72
N TRP A 327 -19.11 -0.73 20.78
CA TRP A 327 -18.44 -1.83 21.46
C TRP A 327 -19.37 -2.51 22.46
N LEU A 328 -19.50 -3.83 22.36
CA LEU A 328 -20.29 -4.66 23.28
C LEU A 328 -19.39 -5.46 24.22
N ARG A 329 -18.33 -6.06 23.69
CA ARG A 329 -17.42 -6.90 24.48
C ARG A 329 -15.99 -6.79 23.98
N VAL A 330 -15.04 -6.83 24.91
CA VAL A 330 -13.61 -6.95 24.61
C VAL A 330 -13.02 -8.08 25.45
N HIS A 331 -12.13 -8.85 24.85
CA HIS A 331 -11.34 -9.86 25.55
C HIS A 331 -9.90 -9.75 25.08
N GLU A 332 -8.98 -9.63 26.03
CA GLU A 332 -7.54 -9.64 25.75
C GLU A 332 -6.86 -10.78 26.49
N THR A 333 -5.89 -11.41 25.82
CA THR A 333 -5.02 -12.43 26.42
C THR A 333 -3.56 -12.08 26.18
N PRO A 334 -2.65 -12.33 27.14
CA PRO A 334 -1.24 -12.06 26.94
C PRO A 334 -0.66 -12.85 25.77
N ARG A 335 0.09 -12.19 24.91
CA ARG A 335 0.91 -12.83 23.88
C ARG A 335 2.33 -12.95 24.41
N LYS A 336 2.83 -14.17 24.52
CA LYS A 336 4.25 -14.41 24.80
C LYS A 336 5.06 -13.88 23.62
N SER A 337 5.98 -12.96 23.93
CA SER A 337 6.89 -12.31 22.99
C SER A 337 7.90 -13.28 22.38
#